data_AF-M1Q6Z1-F1
#
_entry.id   AF-M1Q6Z1-F1
#
_cell.length_a   1.000
_cell.length_b   1.000
_cell.length_c   1.000
_cell.angle_alpha   90.00
_cell.angle_beta   90.00
_cell.angle_gamma   90.00
#
_symmetry.space_group_name_H-M   'P 1'
#
loop_
_entity.id
_entity.type
_entity.pdbx_description
1 polymer ?
#
loop_
_entity_poly.entity_id
_entity_poly.type
_entity_poly.pdbx_seq_one_letter_code
_entity_poly.pdbx_strand_id
1 'polypeptide(L)'
;MQEIIFIDEGSFPTPEGVTREWVQGAAENRDEDEKLFSIIREAFQIKIDAGVQVPTYPQFRDMIGQFFDIIKDEKNCHEPYVLKEERATILELEAIDEVAKQYKIETGKTLEVRVCIAGPTDMYFQAFGATAFVDAYNILAEDIEKFIKQAFKTAKNFKIKVIALDEIGLGLNNKIQFSDDEIISALTVASTFARQQGTDVEIHLYSPLKYELICETPINVIGFEYAGNPSYIDLLDRKVLEDSNTYAGVGISRTDIFSLISIVNEKYGINAWKDKEYMQKIVTELETSDIIKKRLETAYSVLGDRIKYANPDCGLAFWPDQKLAFRLLENTAKAVNEFNAERIINK
;
A
#
# COMPACT_ATOMS: atom_id res chain seq x y z
N MET A 1 -18.31 17.77 4.28
CA MET A 1 -17.48 16.69 4.84
C MET A 1 -17.09 15.79 3.69
N GLN A 2 -15.80 15.55 3.55
CA GLN A 2 -15.27 14.58 2.60
C GLN A 2 -15.55 13.17 3.11
N GLU A 3 -15.98 12.28 2.22
CA GLU A 3 -16.10 10.84 2.50
C GLU A 3 -14.71 10.25 2.66
N ILE A 4 -14.55 9.33 3.61
CA ILE A 4 -13.31 8.56 3.76
C ILE A 4 -13.28 7.52 2.65
N ILE A 5 -12.16 7.43 1.93
CA ILE A 5 -12.01 6.52 0.79
C ILE A 5 -11.30 5.25 1.27
N PHE A 6 -11.86 4.09 0.92
CA PHE A 6 -11.24 2.79 1.18
C PHE A 6 -10.18 2.46 0.13
N ILE A 7 -8.93 2.33 0.58
CA ILE A 7 -7.77 1.87 -0.19
C ILE A 7 -7.24 0.57 0.43
N ASP A 8 -6.43 -0.18 -0.31
CA ASP A 8 -5.72 -1.35 0.22
C ASP A 8 -4.20 -1.16 0.15
N GLU A 9 -3.46 -2.05 0.83
CA GLU A 9 -2.00 -1.95 1.01
C GLU A 9 -1.20 -2.83 0.04
N GLY A 10 -1.65 -2.92 -1.22
CA GLY A 10 -0.85 -3.52 -2.28
C GLY A 10 -0.88 -5.04 -2.31
N SER A 11 -0.08 -5.73 -1.50
CA SER A 11 0.13 -7.16 -1.66
C SER A 11 -1.09 -8.03 -1.34
N PHE A 12 -1.23 -9.16 -2.04
CA PHE A 12 -2.35 -10.09 -1.92
C PHE A 12 -1.86 -11.55 -2.01
N PRO A 13 -2.57 -12.54 -1.42
CA PRO A 13 -2.17 -13.94 -1.55
C PRO A 13 -2.14 -14.39 -3.01
N THR A 14 -1.13 -15.19 -3.37
CA THR A 14 -1.10 -15.83 -4.67
C THR A 14 -2.28 -16.81 -4.81
N PRO A 15 -2.76 -17.06 -6.04
CA PRO A 15 -3.76 -18.09 -6.28
C PRO A 15 -3.26 -19.47 -5.85
N GLU A 16 -4.20 -20.39 -5.59
CA GLU A 16 -3.86 -21.78 -5.30
C GLU A 16 -3.02 -22.39 -6.42
N GLY A 17 -1.93 -23.06 -6.05
CA GLY A 17 -0.99 -23.66 -7.01
C GLY A 17 0.01 -22.68 -7.65
N VAL A 18 -0.05 -21.39 -7.32
CA VAL A 18 0.91 -20.37 -7.77
C VAL A 18 1.86 -20.00 -6.62
N THR A 19 3.17 -20.06 -6.87
CA THR A 19 4.19 -19.64 -5.90
C THR A 19 4.79 -18.28 -6.30
N ARG A 20 5.34 -17.56 -5.31
CA ARG A 20 6.00 -16.28 -5.58
C ARG A 20 7.24 -16.44 -6.46
N GLU A 21 7.96 -17.56 -6.33
CA GLU A 21 9.12 -17.88 -7.17
C GLU A 21 8.72 -18.03 -8.63
N TRP A 22 7.58 -18.68 -8.91
CA TRP A 22 7.07 -18.76 -10.28
C TRP A 22 6.69 -17.38 -10.81
N VAL A 23 6.02 -16.54 -10.01
CA VAL A 23 5.68 -15.17 -10.41
C VAL A 23 6.93 -14.37 -10.74
N GLN A 24 7.96 -14.43 -9.88
CA GLN A 24 9.22 -13.74 -10.11
C GLN A 24 9.88 -14.19 -11.42
N GLY A 25 10.00 -15.50 -11.62
CA GLY A 25 10.57 -16.05 -12.86
C GLY A 25 9.80 -15.65 -14.11
N ALA A 26 8.47 -15.71 -14.08
CA ALA A 26 7.61 -15.30 -15.19
C ALA A 26 7.73 -13.80 -15.51
N ALA A 27 7.86 -12.95 -14.48
CA ALA A 27 8.04 -11.51 -14.65
C ALA A 27 9.42 -11.15 -15.24
N GLU A 28 10.46 -11.88 -14.86
CA GLU A 28 11.84 -11.67 -15.35
C GLU A 28 12.03 -12.14 -16.79
N ASN A 29 11.54 -13.35 -17.12
CA ASN A 29 11.77 -13.95 -18.44
C ASN A 29 10.75 -13.52 -19.50
N ARG A 30 9.55 -13.05 -19.08
CA ARG A 30 8.44 -12.65 -19.95
C ARG A 30 7.87 -13.78 -20.83
N ASP A 31 8.22 -15.04 -20.54
CA ASP A 31 7.82 -16.22 -21.34
C ASP A 31 6.40 -16.69 -21.00
N GLU A 32 5.86 -16.33 -19.83
CA GLU A 32 4.52 -16.72 -19.35
C GLU A 32 3.60 -15.50 -19.12
N ASP A 33 3.82 -14.39 -19.83
CA ASP A 33 3.09 -13.11 -19.66
C ASP A 33 1.57 -13.29 -19.69
N GLU A 34 1.01 -14.09 -20.60
CA GLU A 34 -0.44 -14.31 -20.68
C GLU A 34 -1.01 -14.87 -19.38
N LYS A 35 -0.32 -15.86 -18.79
CA LYS A 35 -0.74 -16.52 -17.55
C LYS A 35 -0.49 -15.62 -16.35
N LEU A 36 0.67 -14.96 -16.29
CA LEU A 36 1.00 -13.99 -15.24
C LEU A 36 -0.02 -12.85 -15.22
N PHE A 37 -0.34 -12.28 -16.37
CA PHE A 37 -1.30 -11.18 -16.45
C PHE A 37 -2.70 -11.67 -16.12
N SER A 38 -3.10 -12.88 -16.50
CA SER A 38 -4.41 -13.43 -16.09
C SER A 38 -4.56 -13.45 -14.57
N ILE A 39 -3.59 -14.00 -13.86
CA ILE A 39 -3.67 -14.09 -12.40
C ILE A 39 -3.63 -12.72 -11.71
N ILE A 40 -2.89 -11.75 -12.28
CA ILE A 40 -2.86 -10.37 -11.77
C ILE A 40 -4.22 -9.72 -11.95
N ARG A 41 -4.81 -9.83 -13.15
CA ARG A 41 -6.13 -9.27 -13.48
C ARG A 41 -7.23 -9.87 -12.61
N GLU A 42 -7.22 -11.19 -12.43
CA GLU A 42 -8.19 -11.90 -11.59
C GLU A 42 -8.10 -11.44 -10.12
N ALA A 43 -6.90 -11.39 -9.54
CA ALA A 43 -6.73 -10.94 -8.16
C ALA A 43 -7.05 -9.44 -7.99
N PHE A 44 -6.75 -8.62 -8.98
CA PHE A 44 -7.14 -7.21 -8.96
C PHE A 44 -8.67 -7.05 -9.02
N GLN A 45 -9.36 -7.86 -9.84
CA GLN A 45 -10.82 -7.87 -9.88
C GLN A 45 -11.43 -8.31 -8.54
N ILE A 46 -10.85 -9.32 -7.87
CA ILE A 46 -11.29 -9.75 -6.52
C ILE A 46 -11.28 -8.58 -5.53
N LYS A 47 -10.27 -7.69 -5.59
CA LYS A 47 -10.21 -6.50 -4.72
C LYS A 47 -11.29 -5.47 -5.05
N ILE A 48 -11.56 -5.24 -6.34
CA ILE A 48 -12.66 -4.38 -6.78
C ILE A 48 -14.00 -4.93 -6.28
N ASP A 49 -14.22 -6.23 -6.45
CA ASP A 49 -15.45 -6.92 -6.06
C ASP A 49 -15.64 -6.94 -4.52
N ALA A 50 -14.54 -6.93 -3.76
CA ALA A 50 -14.57 -6.78 -2.30
C ALA A 50 -14.99 -5.37 -1.85
N GLY A 51 -15.05 -4.40 -2.77
CA GLY A 51 -15.47 -3.03 -2.50
C GLY A 51 -14.33 -2.05 -2.22
N VAL A 52 -13.07 -2.41 -2.54
CA VAL A 52 -11.95 -1.46 -2.49
C VAL A 52 -12.19 -0.35 -3.51
N GLN A 53 -12.23 0.90 -3.06
CA GLN A 53 -12.64 2.03 -3.91
C GLN A 53 -11.48 2.52 -4.81
N VAL A 54 -10.25 2.44 -4.30
CA VAL A 54 -9.03 2.76 -5.04
C VAL A 54 -8.05 1.60 -4.84
N PRO A 55 -8.21 0.50 -5.60
CA PRO A 55 -7.40 -0.70 -5.42
C PRO A 55 -5.96 -0.52 -5.92
N THR A 56 -5.03 -1.24 -5.30
CA THR A 56 -3.68 -1.47 -5.77
C THR A 56 -3.57 -2.85 -6.43
N TYR A 57 -2.70 -2.96 -7.43
CA TYR A 57 -2.34 -4.24 -8.03
C TYR A 57 -1.79 -5.21 -6.96
N PRO A 58 -1.98 -6.54 -7.10
CA PRO A 58 -1.84 -7.51 -6.01
C PRO A 58 -0.40 -7.81 -5.53
N GLN A 59 0.61 -7.11 -6.03
CA GLN A 59 2.05 -7.21 -5.66
C GLN A 59 2.46 -8.61 -5.19
N PHE A 60 2.43 -9.59 -6.11
CA PHE A 60 2.83 -10.97 -5.82
C PHE A 60 4.35 -11.14 -5.68
N ARG A 61 5.12 -10.19 -6.21
CA ARG A 61 6.58 -10.13 -6.14
C ARG A 61 7.04 -9.48 -4.83
N ASP A 62 8.34 -9.57 -4.54
CA ASP A 62 8.93 -8.90 -3.38
C ASP A 62 8.73 -7.38 -3.47
N MET A 63 8.34 -6.76 -2.34
CA MET A 63 7.98 -5.34 -2.25
C MET A 63 9.07 -4.44 -2.82
N ILE A 64 10.33 -4.74 -2.51
CA ILE A 64 11.49 -3.94 -2.92
C ILE A 64 12.13 -4.54 -4.18
N GLY A 65 12.29 -5.87 -4.22
CA GLY A 65 12.94 -6.59 -5.32
C GLY A 65 12.33 -6.28 -6.69
N GLN A 66 11.00 -6.13 -6.78
CA GLN A 66 10.31 -5.81 -8.03
C GLN A 66 10.77 -4.51 -8.71
N PHE A 67 11.32 -3.56 -7.94
CA PHE A 67 11.91 -2.31 -8.44
C PHE A 67 13.44 -2.41 -8.46
N PHE A 68 14.00 -2.95 -7.39
CA PHE A 68 15.44 -2.93 -7.17
C PHE A 68 16.20 -3.86 -8.12
N ASP A 69 15.60 -4.98 -8.53
CA ASP A 69 16.19 -5.88 -9.52
C ASP A 69 16.31 -5.20 -10.89
N ILE A 70 15.38 -4.30 -11.23
CA ILE A 70 15.44 -3.48 -12.45
C ILE A 70 16.61 -2.49 -12.37
N ILE A 71 16.79 -1.82 -11.23
CA ILE A 71 17.87 -0.85 -10.98
C ILE A 71 19.25 -1.54 -10.96
N LYS A 72 19.32 -2.78 -10.47
CA LYS A 72 20.58 -3.56 -10.40
C LYS A 72 21.05 -4.09 -11.74
N ASP A 73 20.17 -4.28 -12.72
CA ASP A 73 20.58 -4.70 -14.05
C ASP A 73 21.25 -3.52 -14.79
N GLU A 74 22.57 -3.61 -14.98
CA GLU A 74 23.39 -2.60 -15.66
C GLU A 74 22.84 -2.23 -17.05
N LYS A 75 22.13 -3.15 -17.74
CA LYS A 75 21.52 -2.86 -19.05
C LYS A 75 20.44 -1.80 -18.94
N ASN A 76 19.77 -1.71 -17.80
CA ASN A 76 18.72 -0.75 -17.53
C ASN A 76 19.27 0.61 -17.10
N CYS A 77 20.56 0.73 -16.80
CA CYS A 77 21.13 1.93 -16.21
C CYS A 77 22.14 2.64 -17.14
N HIS A 78 22.35 3.93 -16.93
CA HIS A 78 23.41 4.71 -17.58
C HIS A 78 24.76 4.52 -16.87
N GLU A 79 24.71 4.45 -15.55
CA GLU A 79 25.80 4.22 -14.61
C GLU A 79 25.25 3.31 -13.48
N PRO A 80 26.07 2.71 -12.61
CA PRO A 80 25.57 1.89 -11.51
C PRO A 80 24.47 2.63 -10.73
N TYR A 81 23.30 2.00 -10.59
CA TYR A 81 22.11 2.55 -9.93
C TYR A 81 21.49 3.81 -10.57
N VAL A 82 21.94 4.28 -11.73
CA VAL A 82 21.31 5.43 -12.41
C VAL A 82 20.37 4.90 -13.50
N LEU A 83 19.11 4.62 -13.13
CA LEU A 83 18.13 3.99 -14.01
C LEU A 83 17.77 4.85 -15.22
N LYS A 84 17.65 4.22 -16.40
CA LYS A 84 17.06 4.85 -17.59
C LYS A 84 15.54 4.96 -17.40
N GLU A 85 14.97 6.14 -17.59
CA GLU A 85 13.55 6.38 -17.33
C GLU A 85 12.65 5.40 -18.11
N GLU A 86 12.97 5.08 -19.35
CA GLU A 86 12.19 4.14 -20.17
C GLU A 86 12.19 2.70 -19.63
N ARG A 87 13.11 2.36 -18.73
CA ARG A 87 13.23 1.04 -18.09
C ARG A 87 12.54 0.95 -16.74
N ALA A 88 12.09 2.08 -16.17
CA ALA A 88 11.41 2.14 -14.88
C ALA A 88 9.94 1.67 -14.96
N THR A 89 9.72 0.44 -15.41
CA THR A 89 8.37 -0.10 -15.69
C THR A 89 7.84 -0.92 -14.51
N ILE A 90 6.54 -0.74 -14.21
CA ILE A 90 5.82 -1.58 -13.25
C ILE A 90 4.93 -2.53 -14.04
N LEU A 91 5.32 -3.80 -14.10
CA LEU A 91 4.71 -4.82 -14.94
C LEU A 91 3.21 -4.98 -14.70
N GLU A 92 2.80 -4.96 -13.42
CA GLU A 92 1.42 -5.16 -13.02
C GLU A 92 0.48 -4.04 -13.53
N LEU A 93 1.01 -2.84 -13.80
CA LEU A 93 0.22 -1.76 -14.39
C LEU A 93 -0.20 -2.04 -15.83
N GLU A 94 0.60 -2.81 -16.58
CA GLU A 94 0.24 -3.28 -17.92
C GLU A 94 -0.95 -4.25 -17.85
N ALA A 95 -0.92 -5.17 -16.89
CA ALA A 95 -1.98 -6.17 -16.70
C ALA A 95 -3.32 -5.53 -16.30
N ILE A 96 -3.32 -4.59 -15.36
CA ILE A 96 -4.58 -3.99 -14.86
C ILE A 96 -5.19 -2.97 -15.83
N ASP A 97 -4.45 -2.49 -16.84
CA ASP A 97 -4.99 -1.56 -17.84
C ASP A 97 -6.17 -2.17 -18.61
N GLU A 98 -6.12 -3.48 -18.87
CA GLU A 98 -7.22 -4.21 -19.49
C GLU A 98 -8.45 -4.31 -18.57
N VAL A 99 -8.24 -4.54 -17.26
CA VAL A 99 -9.34 -4.55 -16.28
C VAL A 99 -9.98 -3.16 -16.20
N ALA A 100 -9.17 -2.10 -16.17
CA ALA A 100 -9.66 -0.73 -16.17
C ALA A 100 -10.45 -0.38 -17.44
N LYS A 101 -10.01 -0.86 -18.60
CA LYS A 101 -10.73 -0.71 -19.86
C LYS A 101 -12.10 -1.39 -19.79
N GLN A 102 -12.16 -2.62 -19.30
CA GLN A 102 -13.41 -3.37 -19.16
C GLN A 102 -14.34 -2.69 -18.13
N TYR A 103 -13.81 -2.27 -16.98
CA TYR A 103 -14.53 -1.53 -15.95
C TYR A 103 -15.19 -0.27 -16.52
N LYS A 104 -14.49 0.47 -17.38
CA LYS A 104 -15.04 1.66 -18.05
C LYS A 104 -16.17 1.34 -19.02
N ILE A 105 -16.08 0.22 -19.73
CA ILE A 105 -17.14 -0.26 -20.63
C ILE A 105 -18.40 -0.62 -19.83
N GLU A 106 -18.24 -1.30 -18.70
CA GLU A 106 -19.35 -1.81 -17.88
C GLU A 106 -20.02 -0.72 -17.04
N THR A 107 -19.23 0.19 -16.45
CA THR A 107 -19.73 1.16 -15.46
C THR A 107 -19.85 2.58 -16.01
N GLY A 108 -19.22 2.88 -17.16
CA GLY A 108 -19.08 4.23 -17.69
C GLY A 108 -18.13 5.13 -16.89
N LYS A 109 -17.49 4.62 -15.83
CA LYS A 109 -16.58 5.37 -14.96
C LYS A 109 -15.12 4.99 -15.24
N THR A 110 -14.21 5.94 -15.08
CA THR A 110 -12.77 5.65 -15.08
C THR A 110 -12.38 5.06 -13.72
N LEU A 111 -11.72 3.90 -13.73
CA LEU A 111 -11.21 3.29 -12.50
C LEU A 111 -10.13 4.20 -11.88
N GLU A 112 -10.23 4.45 -10.58
CA GLU A 112 -9.17 5.10 -9.80
C GLU A 112 -8.29 4.02 -9.17
N VAL A 113 -6.96 4.16 -9.26
CA VAL A 113 -5.99 3.14 -8.84
C VAL A 113 -4.95 3.75 -7.91
N ARG A 114 -4.54 2.99 -6.90
CA ARG A 114 -3.40 3.29 -6.03
C ARG A 114 -2.18 2.54 -6.56
N VAL A 115 -1.08 3.23 -6.76
CA VAL A 115 0.18 2.65 -7.24
C VAL A 115 1.18 2.70 -6.09
N CYS A 116 1.56 1.54 -5.60
CA CYS A 116 2.56 1.37 -4.55
C CYS A 116 3.96 1.23 -5.16
N ILE A 117 4.96 1.86 -4.56
CA ILE A 117 6.38 1.80 -4.90
C ILE A 117 7.17 1.79 -3.59
N ALA A 118 8.23 0.98 -3.48
CA ALA A 118 9.12 1.06 -2.34
C ALA A 118 9.74 2.48 -2.24
N GLY A 119 9.79 3.05 -1.05
CA GLY A 119 10.38 4.37 -0.84
C GLY A 119 11.91 4.37 -0.86
N PRO A 120 12.53 5.57 -0.87
CA PRO A 120 13.98 5.69 -1.00
C PRO A 120 14.74 5.06 0.17
N THR A 121 14.20 5.12 1.40
CA THR A 121 14.89 4.64 2.61
C THR A 121 14.97 3.12 2.62
N ASP A 122 13.85 2.43 2.40
CA ASP A 122 13.80 0.98 2.36
C ASP A 122 14.57 0.40 1.17
N MET A 123 14.51 1.03 -0.01
CA MET A 123 15.36 0.65 -1.13
C MET A 123 16.85 0.83 -0.83
N TYR A 124 17.22 1.93 -0.19
CA TYR A 124 18.59 2.19 0.21
C TYR A 124 19.11 1.14 1.20
N PHE A 125 18.33 0.82 2.23
CA PHE A 125 18.73 -0.17 3.22
C PHE A 125 18.94 -1.55 2.61
N GLN A 126 18.10 -1.96 1.67
CA GLN A 126 18.27 -3.22 0.96
C GLN A 126 19.54 -3.23 0.09
N ALA A 127 19.94 -2.07 -0.43
CA ALA A 127 21.11 -1.93 -1.28
C ALA A 127 22.43 -1.86 -0.50
N PHE A 128 22.49 -1.00 0.51
CA PHE A 128 23.74 -0.54 1.14
C PHE A 128 23.81 -0.82 2.64
N GLY A 129 22.75 -1.35 3.24
CA GLY A 129 22.67 -1.57 4.68
C GLY A 129 22.68 -0.24 5.45
N ALA A 130 23.28 -0.22 6.64
CA ALA A 130 23.21 0.92 7.56
C ALA A 130 24.30 1.99 7.35
N THR A 131 25.26 1.76 6.45
CA THR A 131 26.28 2.78 6.13
C THR A 131 25.63 3.89 5.34
N ALA A 132 25.95 5.16 5.61
CA ALA A 132 25.37 6.30 4.90
C ALA A 132 26.19 6.71 3.66
N PHE A 133 25.57 6.60 2.49
CA PHE A 133 26.03 7.08 1.18
C PHE A 133 24.93 7.96 0.61
N VAL A 134 25.02 9.26 0.91
CA VAL A 134 23.97 10.25 0.63
C VAL A 134 23.74 10.42 -0.86
N ASP A 135 24.79 10.32 -1.66
CA ASP A 135 24.74 10.29 -3.12
C ASP A 135 23.91 9.12 -3.64
N ALA A 136 24.16 7.90 -3.14
CA ALA A 136 23.39 6.73 -3.53
C ALA A 136 21.93 6.81 -3.06
N TYR A 137 21.67 7.38 -1.89
CA TYR A 137 20.31 7.63 -1.39
C TYR A 137 19.53 8.58 -2.30
N ASN A 138 20.16 9.68 -2.73
CA ASN A 138 19.54 10.63 -3.66
C ASN A 138 19.31 10.02 -5.05
N ILE A 139 20.25 9.22 -5.56
CA ILE A 139 20.07 8.50 -6.83
C ILE A 139 18.85 7.58 -6.78
N LEU A 140 18.65 6.83 -5.68
CA LEU A 140 17.48 5.98 -5.52
C LEU A 140 16.17 6.78 -5.46
N ALA A 141 16.19 7.98 -4.86
CA ALA A 141 15.03 8.87 -4.89
C ALA A 141 14.68 9.35 -6.31
N GLU A 142 15.69 9.68 -7.12
CA GLU A 142 15.50 10.01 -8.54
C GLU A 142 14.96 8.82 -9.34
N ASP A 143 15.43 7.61 -9.05
CA ASP A 143 14.94 6.39 -9.70
C ASP A 143 13.48 6.09 -9.37
N ILE A 144 13.03 6.34 -8.13
CA ILE A 144 11.61 6.28 -7.75
C ILE A 144 10.79 7.24 -8.60
N GLU A 145 11.26 8.48 -8.75
CA GLU A 145 10.56 9.47 -9.56
C GLU A 145 10.39 8.97 -11.01
N LYS A 146 11.37 8.25 -11.56
CA LYS A 146 11.27 7.63 -12.90
C LYS A 146 10.19 6.54 -12.95
N PHE A 147 10.08 5.68 -11.94
CA PHE A 147 8.99 4.69 -11.85
C PHE A 147 7.63 5.37 -11.79
N ILE A 148 7.49 6.46 -11.02
CA ILE A 148 6.26 7.25 -10.96
C ILE A 148 5.93 7.83 -12.34
N LYS A 149 6.90 8.49 -13.00
CA LYS A 149 6.71 9.06 -14.35
C LYS A 149 6.23 7.99 -15.34
N GLN A 150 6.81 6.79 -15.31
CA GLN A 150 6.40 5.69 -16.17
C GLN A 150 5.04 5.10 -15.80
N ALA A 151 4.67 5.06 -14.51
CA ALA A 151 3.34 4.67 -14.08
C ALA A 151 2.27 5.56 -14.73
N PHE A 152 2.47 6.88 -14.71
CA PHE A 152 1.55 7.83 -15.38
C PHE A 152 1.47 7.63 -16.90
N LYS A 153 2.58 7.26 -17.56
CA LYS A 153 2.56 6.95 -19.01
C LYS A 153 1.85 5.61 -19.32
N THR A 154 1.91 4.67 -18.38
CA THR A 154 1.29 3.34 -18.50
C THR A 154 -0.21 3.40 -18.26
N ALA A 155 -0.66 4.30 -17.38
CA ALA A 155 -2.06 4.52 -17.03
C ALA A 155 -2.90 5.11 -18.19
N LYS A 156 -3.35 4.25 -19.11
CA LYS A 156 -4.13 4.65 -20.29
C LYS A 156 -5.63 4.62 -20.02
N ASN A 157 -6.11 3.58 -19.35
CA ASN A 157 -7.54 3.33 -19.12
C ASN A 157 -7.98 3.54 -17.67
N PHE A 158 -7.04 3.80 -16.76
CA PHE A 158 -7.31 4.16 -15.37
C PHE A 158 -6.68 5.51 -15.01
N LYS A 159 -7.10 6.05 -13.87
CA LYS A 159 -6.52 7.26 -13.27
C LYS A 159 -5.76 6.86 -12.02
N ILE A 160 -4.48 7.27 -11.95
CA ILE A 160 -3.72 7.16 -10.71
C ILE A 160 -4.30 8.19 -9.73
N LYS A 161 -4.82 7.70 -8.60
CA LYS A 161 -5.42 8.52 -7.54
C LYS A 161 -4.47 8.71 -6.37
N VAL A 162 -3.70 7.67 -6.05
CA VAL A 162 -2.69 7.68 -4.98
C VAL A 162 -1.40 7.07 -5.52
N ILE A 163 -0.28 7.73 -5.26
CA ILE A 163 1.06 7.13 -5.30
C ILE A 163 1.45 6.86 -3.85
N ALA A 164 1.71 5.60 -3.51
CA ALA A 164 2.15 5.21 -2.18
C ALA A 164 3.64 4.88 -2.20
N LEU A 165 4.40 5.52 -1.31
CA LEU A 165 5.79 5.21 -1.01
C LEU A 165 5.81 4.32 0.23
N ASP A 166 6.11 3.04 0.05
CA ASP A 166 6.19 2.10 1.17
C ASP A 166 7.55 2.26 1.86
N GLU A 167 7.53 2.81 3.08
CA GLU A 167 8.69 3.18 3.91
C GLU A 167 8.54 2.60 5.32
N ILE A 168 8.31 1.30 5.40
CA ILE A 168 8.14 0.55 6.65
C ILE A 168 9.34 0.78 7.57
N GLY A 169 10.56 0.80 7.03
CA GLY A 169 11.79 1.00 7.79
C GLY A 169 11.94 2.40 8.36
N LEU A 170 11.43 3.45 7.71
CA LEU A 170 11.47 4.83 8.24
C LEU A 170 10.68 4.97 9.55
N GLY A 171 9.61 4.19 9.70
CA GLY A 171 8.79 4.12 10.91
C GLY A 171 9.32 3.20 12.01
N LEU A 172 10.43 2.48 11.80
CA LEU A 172 10.94 1.44 12.71
C LEU A 172 12.42 1.62 13.11
N ASN A 173 13.24 2.07 12.17
CA ASN A 173 14.68 1.88 12.25
C ASN A 173 15.41 3.13 12.76
N ASN A 174 15.86 3.10 14.01
CA ASN A 174 16.72 4.14 14.57
C ASN A 174 18.17 4.11 14.05
N LYS A 175 18.51 3.16 13.16
CA LYS A 175 19.82 3.06 12.51
C LYS A 175 19.90 3.83 11.19
N ILE A 176 18.86 4.58 10.82
CA ILE A 176 18.94 5.55 9.74
C ILE A 176 20.00 6.58 10.12
N GLN A 177 21.13 6.54 9.41
CA GLN A 177 22.24 7.47 9.62
C GLN A 177 22.10 8.75 8.80
N PHE A 178 21.01 8.89 8.02
CA PHE A 178 20.68 10.11 7.32
C PHE A 178 20.09 11.15 8.27
N SER A 179 20.49 12.39 8.07
CA SER A 179 19.90 13.55 8.72
C SER A 179 18.46 13.78 8.24
N ASP A 180 17.68 14.52 9.02
CA ASP A 180 16.30 14.82 8.64
C ASP A 180 16.23 15.60 7.31
N ASP A 181 17.18 16.53 7.07
CA ASP A 181 17.30 17.27 5.80
C ASP A 181 17.52 16.35 4.58
N GLU A 182 18.34 15.31 4.74
CA GLU A 182 18.59 14.33 3.67
C GLU A 182 17.35 13.50 3.38
N ILE A 183 16.61 13.08 4.41
CA ILE A 183 15.35 12.34 4.26
C ILE A 183 14.30 13.23 3.57
N ILE A 184 14.13 14.48 4.03
CA ILE A 184 13.22 15.46 3.42
C ILE A 184 13.56 15.66 1.95
N SER A 185 14.85 15.81 1.61
CA SER A 185 15.31 16.00 0.24
C SER A 185 14.92 14.81 -0.66
N ALA A 186 15.24 13.59 -0.25
CA ALA A 186 14.91 12.38 -1.00
C ALA A 186 13.39 12.19 -1.17
N LEU A 187 12.61 12.33 -0.10
CA LEU A 187 11.15 12.24 -0.16
C LEU A 187 10.55 13.35 -1.05
N THR A 188 11.14 14.54 -1.04
CA THR A 188 10.73 15.65 -1.92
C THR A 188 10.95 15.30 -3.39
N VAL A 189 12.10 14.76 -3.75
CA VAL A 189 12.38 14.29 -5.12
C VAL A 189 11.38 13.22 -5.54
N ALA A 190 11.19 12.20 -4.70
CA ALA A 190 10.30 11.08 -5.01
C ALA A 190 8.81 11.48 -5.13
N SER A 191 8.36 12.55 -4.47
CA SER A 191 6.94 12.92 -4.42
C SER A 191 6.53 14.09 -5.32
N THR A 192 7.47 14.98 -5.69
CA THR A 192 7.15 16.25 -6.37
C THR A 192 6.38 16.05 -7.67
N PHE A 193 6.83 15.15 -8.54
CA PHE A 193 6.18 14.92 -9.84
C PHE A 193 4.72 14.48 -9.67
N ALA A 194 4.44 13.49 -8.81
CA ALA A 194 3.09 12.99 -8.58
C ALA A 194 2.15 14.09 -8.05
N ARG A 195 2.65 14.94 -7.15
CA ARG A 195 1.90 16.09 -6.63
C ARG A 195 1.58 17.12 -7.71
N GLN A 196 2.52 17.38 -8.63
CA GLN A 196 2.28 18.25 -9.78
C GLN A 196 1.22 17.69 -10.75
N GLN A 197 1.06 16.37 -10.81
CA GLN A 197 -0.05 15.73 -11.55
C GLN A 197 -1.40 15.81 -10.81
N GLY A 198 -1.46 16.46 -9.65
CA GLY A 198 -2.68 16.56 -8.84
C GLY A 198 -3.10 15.27 -8.15
N THR A 199 -2.16 14.32 -8.01
CA THR A 199 -2.36 13.02 -7.37
C THR A 199 -1.97 13.11 -5.89
N ASP A 200 -2.65 12.34 -5.03
CA ASP A 200 -2.21 12.22 -3.64
C ASP A 200 -0.93 11.40 -3.57
N VAL A 201 0.01 11.84 -2.75
CA VAL A 201 1.18 11.04 -2.41
C VAL A 201 1.03 10.63 -0.96
N GLU A 202 0.96 9.33 -0.78
CA GLU A 202 0.98 8.64 0.50
C GLU A 202 2.38 8.13 0.79
N ILE A 203 2.77 8.19 2.05
CA ILE A 203 3.87 7.38 2.59
C ILE A 203 3.28 6.38 3.57
N HIS A 204 3.51 5.09 3.34
CA HIS A 204 3.06 4.02 4.24
C HIS A 204 4.18 3.67 5.20
N LEU A 205 3.91 3.83 6.49
CA LEU A 205 4.85 3.59 7.58
C LEU A 205 4.31 2.50 8.49
N TYR A 206 5.20 1.77 9.15
CA TYR A 206 4.78 0.93 10.27
C TYR A 206 4.25 1.76 11.45
N SER A 207 4.96 2.85 11.81
CA SER A 207 4.55 3.78 12.86
C SER A 207 4.76 5.23 12.41
N PRO A 208 3.91 6.17 12.86
CA PRO A 208 3.98 7.57 12.45
C PRO A 208 5.03 8.39 13.24
N LEU A 209 6.08 7.77 13.78
CA LEU A 209 7.08 8.47 14.62
C LEU A 209 7.78 9.65 13.92
N LYS A 210 7.95 9.57 12.60
CA LYS A 210 8.63 10.57 11.76
C LYS A 210 7.64 11.49 11.01
N TYR A 211 6.37 11.56 11.43
CA TYR A 211 5.33 12.26 10.66
C TYR A 211 5.58 13.77 10.49
N GLU A 212 6.18 14.44 11.49
CA GLU A 212 6.46 15.89 11.41
C GLU A 212 7.43 16.21 10.26
N LEU A 213 8.48 15.40 10.10
CA LEU A 213 9.42 15.49 8.98
C LEU A 213 8.70 15.32 7.65
N ILE A 214 7.79 14.35 7.55
CA ILE A 214 7.04 14.07 6.32
C ILE A 214 6.15 15.25 5.94
N CYS A 215 5.56 15.94 6.92
CA CYS A 215 4.76 17.14 6.71
C CYS A 215 5.54 18.31 6.08
N GLU A 216 6.88 18.26 6.08
CA GLU A 216 7.75 19.24 5.40
C GLU A 216 7.98 18.93 3.91
N THR A 217 7.47 17.80 3.43
CA THR A 217 7.63 17.34 2.05
C THR A 217 6.34 17.55 1.24
N PRO A 218 6.36 17.35 -0.09
CA PRO A 218 5.13 17.34 -0.91
C PRO A 218 4.14 16.20 -0.58
N ILE A 219 4.55 15.18 0.18
CA ILE A 219 3.70 14.07 0.62
C ILE A 219 2.54 14.61 1.45
N ASN A 220 1.32 14.24 1.10
CA ASN A 220 0.12 14.83 1.69
C ASN A 220 -0.80 13.81 2.39
N VAL A 221 -0.36 12.56 2.49
CA VAL A 221 -1.05 11.50 3.23
C VAL A 221 0.00 10.68 3.99
N ILE A 222 -0.19 10.54 5.30
CA ILE A 222 0.60 9.64 6.15
C ILE A 222 -0.23 8.40 6.43
N GLY A 223 0.16 7.27 5.84
CA GLY A 223 -0.40 5.94 6.09
C GLY A 223 0.31 5.25 7.25
N PHE A 224 -0.43 4.65 8.18
CA PHE A 224 0.17 3.91 9.31
C PHE A 224 -0.71 2.78 9.84
N GLU A 225 -0.07 1.79 10.48
CA GLU A 225 -0.74 0.65 11.12
C GLU A 225 -1.41 1.08 12.43
N TYR A 226 -2.74 0.99 12.53
CA TYR A 226 -3.50 1.41 13.70
C TYR A 226 -4.30 0.27 14.33
N ALA A 227 -4.80 -0.69 13.57
CA ALA A 227 -5.70 -1.71 14.08
C ALA A 227 -5.01 -2.69 15.02
N GLY A 228 -3.77 -3.07 14.69
CA GLY A 228 -2.88 -3.86 15.54
C GLY A 228 -2.29 -3.06 16.70
N ASN A 229 -2.09 -1.75 16.53
CA ASN A 229 -1.43 -0.87 17.50
C ASN A 229 -2.19 0.46 17.70
N PRO A 230 -3.35 0.47 18.39
CA PRO A 230 -4.19 1.66 18.47
C PRO A 230 -3.53 2.89 19.09
N SER A 231 -2.50 2.73 19.92
CA SER A 231 -1.75 3.85 20.53
C SER A 231 -0.94 4.67 19.52
N TYR A 232 -0.73 4.19 18.30
CA TYR A 232 0.02 4.96 17.29
C TYR A 232 -0.70 6.23 16.84
N ILE A 233 -2.03 6.28 16.97
CA ILE A 233 -2.77 7.51 16.66
C ILE A 233 -2.43 8.66 17.61
N ASP A 234 -2.05 8.35 18.85
CA ASP A 234 -1.72 9.34 19.87
C ASP A 234 -0.37 10.04 19.60
N LEU A 235 0.42 9.54 18.64
CA LEU A 235 1.66 10.15 18.19
C LEU A 235 1.42 11.32 17.24
N LEU A 236 0.25 11.38 16.60
CA LEU A 236 -0.09 12.42 15.64
C LEU A 236 -0.70 13.62 16.36
N ASP A 237 -0.11 14.80 16.18
CA ASP A 237 -0.79 16.05 16.51
C ASP A 237 -1.65 16.51 15.33
N ARG A 238 -2.98 16.50 15.55
CA ARG A 238 -3.95 16.99 14.59
C ARG A 238 -3.63 18.41 14.10
N LYS A 239 -3.12 19.29 14.97
CA LYS A 239 -2.78 20.67 14.61
C LYS A 239 -1.65 20.72 13.58
N VAL A 240 -0.64 19.86 13.73
CA VAL A 240 0.47 19.77 12.76
C VAL A 240 -0.05 19.32 11.39
N LEU A 241 -0.97 18.36 11.35
CA LEU A 241 -1.62 17.93 10.10
C LEU A 241 -2.46 19.04 9.45
N GLU A 242 -3.17 19.84 10.26
CA GLU A 242 -3.94 20.99 9.78
C GLU A 242 -3.03 22.11 9.22
N ASP A 243 -1.99 22.47 9.97
CA ASP A 243 -1.06 23.55 9.61
C ASP A 243 -0.22 23.20 8.35
N SER A 244 0.08 21.91 8.15
CA SER A 244 0.79 21.40 6.95
C SER A 244 -0.13 21.00 5.79
N ASN A 245 -1.46 21.02 5.99
CA ASN A 245 -2.45 20.48 5.03
C ASN A 245 -2.18 19.01 4.63
N THR A 246 -1.75 18.22 5.61
CA THR A 246 -1.51 16.78 5.49
C THR A 246 -2.70 16.00 6.01
N TYR A 247 -2.92 14.80 5.46
CA TYR A 247 -4.00 13.89 5.83
C TYR A 247 -3.44 12.57 6.37
N ALA A 248 -4.31 11.79 6.99
CA ALA A 248 -4.01 10.43 7.45
C ALA A 248 -4.70 9.38 6.57
N GLY A 249 -3.97 8.30 6.29
CA GLY A 249 -4.49 6.99 5.90
C GLY A 249 -4.40 6.05 7.11
N VAL A 250 -5.54 5.56 7.59
CA VAL A 250 -5.59 4.81 8.85
C VAL A 250 -5.85 3.33 8.60
N GLY A 251 -4.91 2.49 9.04
CA GLY A 251 -5.07 1.03 9.09
C GLY A 251 -6.13 0.62 10.11
N ILE A 252 -7.35 0.30 9.67
CA ILE A 252 -8.50 -0.01 10.55
C ILE A 252 -8.82 -1.50 10.66
N SER A 253 -8.17 -2.33 9.84
CA SER A 253 -8.34 -3.79 9.85
C SER A 253 -6.99 -4.47 10.08
N ARG A 254 -6.94 -5.42 11.00
CA ARG A 254 -5.69 -6.12 11.31
C ARG A 254 -5.31 -7.08 10.20
N THR A 255 -4.01 -7.13 9.90
CA THR A 255 -3.45 -8.00 8.86
C THR A 255 -2.39 -8.97 9.38
N ASP A 256 -2.06 -8.90 10.67
CA ASP A 256 -1.06 -9.72 11.35
C ASP A 256 -1.58 -11.15 11.62
N ILE A 257 -1.68 -11.92 10.53
CA ILE A 257 -2.34 -13.22 10.47
C ILE A 257 -1.85 -14.21 11.53
N PHE A 258 -0.55 -14.20 11.84
CA PHE A 258 0.03 -15.09 12.85
C PHE A 258 -0.53 -14.83 14.25
N SER A 259 -0.63 -13.55 14.64
CA SER A 259 -1.23 -13.18 15.93
C SER A 259 -2.73 -13.49 15.96
N LEU A 260 -3.44 -13.19 14.87
CA LEU A 260 -4.87 -13.48 14.75
C LEU A 260 -5.15 -14.98 14.87
N ILE A 261 -4.34 -15.82 14.23
CA ILE A 261 -4.41 -17.27 14.36
C ILE A 261 -4.06 -17.72 15.79
N SER A 262 -3.09 -17.09 16.45
CA SER A 262 -2.76 -17.39 17.84
C SER A 262 -3.95 -17.14 18.77
N ILE A 263 -4.66 -16.03 18.59
CA ILE A 263 -5.89 -15.70 19.35
C ILE A 263 -6.96 -16.78 19.13
N VAL A 264 -7.16 -17.21 17.88
CA VAL A 264 -8.11 -18.29 17.56
C VAL A 264 -7.69 -19.62 18.22
N ASN A 265 -6.42 -20.01 18.10
CA ASN A 265 -5.90 -21.23 18.70
C ASN A 265 -6.11 -21.26 20.21
N GLU A 266 -5.79 -20.17 20.90
CA GLU A 266 -5.96 -20.04 22.35
C GLU A 266 -7.44 -20.08 22.75
N LYS A 267 -8.29 -19.34 22.03
CA LYS A 267 -9.74 -19.27 22.31
C LYS A 267 -10.44 -20.62 22.18
N TYR A 268 -10.04 -21.45 21.22
CA TYR A 268 -10.72 -22.72 20.92
C TYR A 268 -9.93 -23.98 21.32
N GLY A 269 -8.68 -23.85 21.77
CA GLY A 269 -7.83 -25.00 22.14
C GLY A 269 -7.48 -25.90 20.95
N ILE A 270 -7.27 -25.33 19.77
CA ILE A 270 -7.07 -26.04 18.49
C ILE A 270 -5.79 -25.58 17.78
N ASN A 271 -5.49 -26.20 16.63
CA ASN A 271 -4.49 -25.70 15.70
C ASN A 271 -5.15 -25.33 14.37
N ALA A 272 -5.46 -24.05 14.19
CA ALA A 272 -6.17 -23.52 13.03
C ALA A 272 -5.38 -23.69 11.72
N TRP A 273 -4.06 -23.92 11.78
CA TRP A 273 -3.27 -24.28 10.60
C TRP A 273 -3.64 -25.66 10.04
N LYS A 274 -4.13 -26.56 10.89
CA LYS A 274 -4.64 -27.88 10.50
C LYS A 274 -6.15 -27.83 10.26
N ASP A 275 -6.86 -27.20 11.19
CA ASP A 275 -8.32 -27.12 11.16
C ASP A 275 -8.76 -25.81 10.50
N LYS A 276 -8.54 -25.71 9.18
CA LYS A 276 -8.69 -24.46 8.39
C LYS A 276 -10.08 -23.81 8.51
N GLU A 277 -11.12 -24.57 8.87
CA GLU A 277 -12.45 -24.02 9.15
C GLU A 277 -12.43 -22.94 10.24
N TYR A 278 -11.53 -23.08 11.23
CA TYR A 278 -11.36 -22.10 12.30
C TYR A 278 -10.67 -20.81 11.83
N MET A 279 -9.93 -20.81 10.71
CA MET A 279 -9.36 -19.58 10.17
C MET A 279 -10.43 -18.56 9.77
N GLN A 280 -11.62 -19.02 9.37
CA GLN A 280 -12.75 -18.14 9.06
C GLN A 280 -13.17 -17.31 10.28
N LYS A 281 -12.89 -17.77 11.51
CA LYS A 281 -13.18 -17.01 12.74
C LYS A 281 -12.44 -15.68 12.81
N ILE A 282 -11.33 -15.53 12.07
CA ILE A 282 -10.63 -14.27 11.97
C ILE A 282 -11.56 -13.20 11.39
N VAL A 283 -12.22 -13.47 10.26
CA VAL A 283 -13.11 -12.50 9.60
C VAL A 283 -14.55 -12.53 10.12
N THR A 284 -14.98 -13.61 10.78
CA THR A 284 -16.35 -13.69 11.33
C THR A 284 -16.46 -13.29 12.81
N GLU A 285 -15.34 -13.20 13.54
CA GLU A 285 -15.37 -12.87 14.98
C GLU A 285 -14.33 -11.82 15.41
N LEU A 286 -13.13 -11.78 14.82
CA LEU A 286 -12.06 -10.85 15.24
C LEU A 286 -12.03 -9.56 14.42
N GLU A 287 -12.20 -9.67 13.11
CA GLU A 287 -12.17 -8.60 12.11
C GLU A 287 -13.51 -8.53 11.37
N THR A 288 -14.60 -8.38 12.13
CA THR A 288 -15.94 -8.13 11.58
C THR A 288 -16.09 -6.66 11.17
N SER A 289 -17.08 -6.36 10.32
CA SER A 289 -17.40 -4.96 9.94
C SER A 289 -17.61 -4.06 11.14
N ASP A 290 -18.30 -4.53 12.19
CA ASP A 290 -18.63 -3.73 13.37
C ASP A 290 -17.38 -3.38 14.18
N ILE A 291 -16.44 -4.33 14.33
CA ILE A 291 -15.18 -4.11 15.03
C ILE A 291 -14.31 -3.10 14.26
N ILE A 292 -14.18 -3.29 12.95
CA ILE A 292 -13.41 -2.42 12.07
C ILE A 292 -14.00 -1.00 12.06
N LYS A 293 -15.33 -0.88 11.97
CA LYS A 293 -16.04 0.39 12.01
C LYS A 293 -15.79 1.13 13.32
N LYS A 294 -15.86 0.43 14.46
CA LYS A 294 -15.58 1.02 15.77
C LYS A 294 -14.15 1.56 15.89
N ARG A 295 -13.17 0.89 15.26
CA ARG A 295 -11.80 1.42 15.17
C ARG A 295 -11.77 2.71 14.36
N LEU A 296 -12.44 2.76 13.21
CA LEU A 296 -12.55 3.97 12.40
C LEU A 296 -13.24 5.13 13.14
N GLU A 297 -14.32 4.86 13.89
CA GLU A 297 -15.00 5.85 14.74
C GLU A 297 -14.06 6.42 15.79
N THR A 298 -13.28 5.55 16.45
CA THR A 298 -12.30 5.95 17.45
C THR A 298 -11.22 6.82 16.82
N ALA A 299 -10.65 6.39 15.69
CA ALA A 299 -9.64 7.17 14.98
C ALA A 299 -10.19 8.55 14.54
N TYR A 300 -11.40 8.58 14.02
CA TYR A 300 -12.07 9.80 13.59
C TYR A 300 -12.37 10.75 14.77
N SER A 301 -12.61 10.23 15.98
CA SER A 301 -12.77 11.09 17.17
C SER A 301 -11.50 11.89 17.51
N VAL A 302 -10.33 11.38 17.13
CA VAL A 302 -9.02 12.02 17.36
C VAL A 302 -8.67 12.95 16.20
N LEU A 303 -8.67 12.44 14.97
CA LEU A 303 -8.16 13.16 13.80
C LEU A 303 -9.24 13.89 12.99
N GLY A 304 -10.51 13.52 13.17
CA GLY A 304 -11.64 14.10 12.47
C GLY A 304 -11.49 14.06 10.95
N ASP A 305 -11.70 15.22 10.33
CA ASP A 305 -11.62 15.43 8.89
C ASP A 305 -10.20 15.39 8.31
N ARG A 306 -9.16 15.18 9.15
CA ARG A 306 -7.81 14.87 8.67
C ARG A 306 -7.68 13.42 8.19
N ILE A 307 -8.63 12.53 8.50
CA ILE A 307 -8.65 11.18 7.90
C ILE A 307 -9.23 11.27 6.49
N LYS A 308 -8.42 10.92 5.51
CA LYS A 308 -8.80 10.90 4.09
C LYS A 308 -8.98 9.48 3.57
N TYR A 309 -8.14 8.57 4.06
CA TYR A 309 -8.12 7.17 3.64
C TYR A 309 -8.27 6.24 4.84
N ALA A 310 -8.91 5.10 4.59
CA ALA A 310 -8.95 3.98 5.50
C ALA A 310 -8.52 2.72 4.74
N ASN A 311 -7.83 1.82 5.42
CA ASN A 311 -7.14 0.69 4.80
C ASN A 311 -6.98 -0.45 5.82
N PRO A 312 -6.57 -1.66 5.39
CA PRO A 312 -5.96 -2.63 6.30
C PRO A 312 -4.60 -2.10 6.80
N ASP A 313 -4.09 -2.58 7.95
CA ASP A 313 -2.80 -2.13 8.48
C ASP A 313 -1.65 -2.29 7.47
N CYS A 314 -1.60 -3.43 6.80
CA CYS A 314 -0.54 -3.77 5.85
C CYS A 314 -1.11 -4.63 4.70
N GLY A 315 -0.27 -5.00 3.74
CA GLY A 315 -0.67 -5.88 2.65
C GLY A 315 -1.00 -7.31 3.12
N LEU A 316 -1.73 -8.05 2.29
CA LEU A 316 -2.30 -9.37 2.63
C LEU A 316 -1.48 -10.53 2.07
N ALA A 317 -0.25 -10.30 1.62
CA ALA A 317 0.59 -11.30 0.94
C ALA A 317 0.75 -12.64 1.68
N PHE A 318 0.69 -12.62 3.01
CA PHE A 318 0.88 -13.79 3.88
C PHE A 318 -0.43 -14.38 4.41
N TRP A 319 -1.57 -13.85 3.97
CA TRP A 319 -2.86 -14.43 4.31
C TRP A 319 -3.00 -15.82 3.67
N PRO A 320 -3.75 -16.74 4.31
CA PRO A 320 -3.72 -18.16 3.97
C PRO A 320 -4.23 -18.47 2.56
N ASP A 321 -5.23 -17.70 2.11
CA ASP A 321 -5.81 -17.80 0.78
C ASP A 321 -6.54 -16.51 0.39
N GLN A 322 -6.86 -16.39 -0.90
CA GLN A 322 -7.56 -15.23 -1.46
C GLN A 322 -8.99 -15.09 -0.94
N LYS A 323 -9.64 -16.19 -0.52
CA LYS A 323 -11.01 -16.15 -0.02
C LYS A 323 -11.08 -15.45 1.34
N LEU A 324 -10.14 -15.76 2.25
CA LEU A 324 -10.06 -15.11 3.54
C LEU A 324 -9.65 -13.65 3.40
N ALA A 325 -8.70 -13.36 2.50
CA ALA A 325 -8.27 -11.99 2.20
C ALA A 325 -9.41 -11.15 1.60
N PHE A 326 -10.19 -11.71 0.67
CA PHE A 326 -11.41 -11.10 0.13
C PHE A 326 -12.40 -10.74 1.26
N ARG A 327 -12.66 -11.67 2.18
CA ARG A 327 -13.60 -11.43 3.29
C ARG A 327 -13.15 -10.34 4.23
N LEU A 328 -11.84 -10.21 4.48
CA LEU A 328 -11.32 -9.07 5.25
C LEU A 328 -11.63 -7.76 4.51
N LEU A 329 -11.25 -7.65 3.24
CA LEU A 329 -11.49 -6.45 2.43
C LEU A 329 -12.97 -6.09 2.35
N GLU A 330 -13.85 -7.09 2.20
CA GLU A 330 -15.31 -6.91 2.19
C GLU A 330 -15.83 -6.35 3.52
N ASN A 331 -15.35 -6.89 4.65
CA ASN A 331 -15.70 -6.36 5.96
C ASN A 331 -15.20 -4.92 6.15
N THR A 332 -13.99 -4.61 5.69
CA THR A 332 -13.42 -3.26 5.73
C THR A 332 -14.24 -2.29 4.87
N ALA A 333 -14.58 -2.66 3.64
CA ALA A 333 -15.42 -1.86 2.75
C ALA A 333 -16.78 -1.57 3.39
N LYS A 334 -17.43 -2.59 3.95
CA LYS A 334 -18.70 -2.45 4.64
C LYS A 334 -18.60 -1.48 5.82
N ALA A 335 -17.56 -1.62 6.65
CA ALA A 335 -17.32 -0.73 7.79
C ALA A 335 -17.16 0.75 7.37
N VAL A 336 -16.35 1.01 6.34
CA VAL A 336 -16.13 2.38 5.81
C VAL A 336 -17.42 2.96 5.22
N ASN A 337 -18.16 2.16 4.46
CA ASN A 337 -19.41 2.58 3.84
C ASN A 337 -20.48 2.92 4.88
N GLU A 338 -20.66 2.08 5.91
CA GLU A 338 -21.60 2.33 7.01
C GLU A 338 -21.22 3.59 7.79
N PHE A 339 -19.94 3.75 8.11
CA PHE A 339 -19.43 4.95 8.79
C PHE A 339 -19.71 6.23 7.99
N ASN A 340 -19.43 6.24 6.69
CA ASN A 340 -19.70 7.38 5.81
C ASN A 340 -21.20 7.68 5.72
N ALA A 341 -22.06 6.65 5.59
CA ALA A 341 -23.50 6.81 5.50
C ALA A 341 -24.10 7.44 6.75
N GLU A 342 -23.68 7.01 7.94
CA GLU A 342 -24.15 7.57 9.21
C GLU A 342 -23.75 9.04 9.38
N ARG A 343 -22.56 9.43 8.90
CA ARG A 343 -22.10 10.83 8.90
C ARG A 343 -22.89 11.73 7.93
N ILE A 344 -23.54 11.16 6.93
CA ILE A 344 -24.43 11.90 6.03
C ILE A 344 -25.80 12.10 6.68
N ILE A 345 -26.33 11.07 7.36
CA ILE A 345 -27.66 11.08 8.00
C ILE A 345 -27.71 11.94 9.26
N ASN A 346 -26.64 11.97 10.07
CA ASN A 346 -26.59 12.75 11.30
C ASN A 346 -26.34 14.26 11.09
N LYS A 347 -26.68 14.77 9.90
CA LYS A 347 -26.75 16.19 9.56
C LYS A 347 -28.21 16.60 9.46
#